data_AF-A0A843ECS2-F1
#
_entry.id   AF-A0A843ECS2-F1
#
_cell.length_a   1.000
_cell.length_b   1.000
_cell.length_c   1.000
_cell.angle_alpha   90.00
_cell.angle_beta   90.00
_cell.angle_gamma   90.00
#
_symmetry.space_group_name_H-M   'P 1'
#
loop_
_entity.id
_entity.type
_entity.pdbx_description
1 polymer ?
#
loop_
_entity_poly.entity_id
_entity_poly.type
_entity_poly.pdbx_seq_one_letter_code
_entity_poly.pdbx_strand_id
1 'polypeptide(L)'
;GMSGVGLFQSKVDGLDAMCLIAPANPQLPDPRAAASILIPLSKIVPRFDVDPQPLIQEAQEIEDRLRSQQASQQPINHNIYG
;
A
#
# COMPACT_ATOMS: atom_id res chain seq x y z
N GLY A 1 19.10 0.24 -0.15
CA GLY A 1 18.08 0.17 0.90
C GLY A 1 18.13 -1.17 1.61
N MET A 2 17.43 -1.31 2.73
CA MET A 2 17.49 -2.52 3.58
C MET A 2 17.19 -3.81 2.82
N SER A 3 16.25 -3.81 1.89
CA SER A 3 15.93 -4.99 1.07
C SER A 3 17.13 -5.49 0.26
N GLY A 4 17.94 -4.60 -0.29
CA GLY A 4 19.15 -4.97 -1.04
C GLY A 4 20.27 -5.50 -0.13
N VAL A 5 20.44 -4.88 1.04
CA VAL A 5 21.41 -5.36 2.05
C VAL A 5 21.00 -6.75 2.55
N GLY A 6 19.72 -6.97 2.79
CA GLY A 6 19.18 -8.26 3.18
C GLY A 6 19.44 -9.35 2.13
N LEU A 7 19.11 -9.08 0.86
CA LEU A 7 19.39 -10.02 -0.24
C LEU A 7 20.89 -10.35 -0.37
N PHE A 8 21.75 -9.35 -0.25
CA PHE A 8 23.19 -9.55 -0.29
C PHE A 8 23.67 -10.45 0.86
N GLN A 9 23.23 -10.17 2.09
CA GLN A 9 23.60 -10.98 3.25
C GLN A 9 23.06 -12.41 3.13
N SER A 10 21.82 -12.61 2.69
CA SER A 10 21.27 -13.94 2.44
C SER A 10 22.13 -14.74 1.46
N LYS A 11 22.68 -14.10 0.43
CA LYS A 11 23.59 -14.76 -0.51
C LYS A 11 24.90 -15.17 0.16
N VAL A 12 25.47 -14.31 1.01
CA VAL A 12 26.68 -14.61 1.79
C VAL A 12 26.44 -15.79 2.74
N ASP A 13 25.25 -15.86 3.34
CA ASP A 13 24.87 -16.90 4.29
C ASP A 13 24.42 -18.22 3.61
N GLY A 14 24.38 -18.26 2.28
CA GLY A 14 23.93 -19.43 1.52
C GLY A 14 22.43 -19.70 1.63
N LEU A 15 21.62 -18.67 1.94
CA LEU A 15 20.17 -18.75 2.05
C LEU A 15 19.49 -18.35 0.73
N ASP A 16 18.46 -19.10 0.35
CA ASP A 16 17.58 -18.74 -0.76
C ASP A 16 16.65 -17.61 -0.32
N ALA A 17 16.82 -16.43 -0.93
CA ALA A 17 16.03 -15.25 -0.63
C ALA A 17 15.55 -14.56 -1.91
N MET A 18 14.38 -13.92 -1.82
CA MET A 18 13.82 -13.09 -2.88
C MET A 18 13.19 -11.83 -2.28
N CYS A 19 13.07 -10.78 -3.10
CA CYS A 19 12.39 -9.55 -2.72
C CYS A 19 11.24 -9.29 -3.67
N LEU A 20 10.04 -9.11 -3.13
CA LEU A 20 8.85 -8.70 -3.87
C LEU A 20 8.68 -7.20 -3.72
N ILE A 21 8.48 -6.51 -4.85
CA ILE A 21 8.31 -5.06 -4.90
C ILE A 21 7.04 -4.78 -5.70
N ALA A 22 6.18 -3.92 -5.17
CA ALA A 22 5.02 -3.40 -5.86
C ALA A 22 5.13 -1.86 -5.98
N PRO A 23 4.66 -1.27 -7.08
CA PRO A 23 4.44 0.17 -7.15
C PRO A 23 3.49 0.60 -6.04
N ALA A 24 3.81 1.71 -5.36
CA ALA A 24 2.97 2.29 -4.32
C ALA A 24 2.95 3.81 -4.48
N ASN A 25 1.84 4.45 -4.09
CA ASN A 25 1.77 5.90 -4.04
C ASN A 25 2.59 6.44 -2.85
N PRO A 26 3.65 7.23 -3.07
CA PRO A 26 4.48 7.72 -1.97
C PRO A 26 3.83 8.84 -1.14
N GLN A 27 2.75 9.46 -1.63
CA GLN A 27 2.09 10.58 -0.97
C GLN A 27 1.00 10.17 0.01
N LEU A 28 0.56 8.91 -0.05
CA LEU A 28 -0.56 8.40 0.75
C LEU A 28 -0.18 7.02 1.31
N PRO A 29 -0.68 6.64 2.50
CA PRO A 29 -0.70 5.24 2.88
C PRO A 29 -1.42 4.43 1.79
N ASP A 30 -0.79 3.36 1.30
CA ASP A 30 -1.29 2.57 0.17
C ASP A 30 -1.48 1.09 0.56
N PRO A 31 -2.56 0.76 1.31
CA PRO A 31 -2.88 -0.62 1.67
C PRO A 31 -3.13 -1.50 0.43
N ARG A 32 -3.57 -0.91 -0.68
CA ARG A 32 -3.81 -1.61 -1.94
C ARG A 32 -2.50 -2.14 -2.54
N ALA A 33 -1.43 -1.35 -2.49
CA ALA A 33 -0.10 -1.81 -2.89
C ALA A 33 0.37 -3.01 -2.04
N ALA A 34 0.14 -2.99 -0.72
CA ALA A 34 0.45 -4.12 0.14
C ALA A 34 -0.38 -5.38 -0.21
N ALA A 35 -1.68 -5.23 -0.46
CA ALA A 35 -2.56 -6.32 -0.89
C ALA A 35 -2.10 -6.95 -2.22
N SER A 36 -1.54 -6.14 -3.13
CA SER A 36 -1.03 -6.62 -4.41
C SER A 36 0.15 -7.59 -4.29
N ILE A 37 0.91 -7.54 -3.19
CA ILE A 37 2.03 -8.45 -2.90
C ILE A 37 1.54 -9.77 -2.29
N LEU A 38 0.41 -9.77 -1.57
CA LEU A 38 -0.12 -10.99 -0.94
C LEU A 38 -0.54 -12.05 -1.97
N ILE A 39 -1.05 -11.62 -3.13
CA ILE A 39 -1.49 -12.51 -4.22
C ILE A 39 -0.33 -13.33 -4.83
N PRO A 40 0.82 -12.74 -5.24
CA PRO A 40 1.96 -13.52 -5.68
C PRO A 40 2.60 -14.29 -4.51
N LEU A 41 2.61 -13.75 -3.30
CA LEU A 41 3.18 -14.42 -2.14
C LEU A 41 2.47 -15.75 -1.81
N SER A 42 1.14 -15.81 -1.88
CA SER A 42 0.37 -17.04 -1.67
C SER A 42 0.61 -18.12 -2.72
N LYS A 43 1.04 -17.72 -3.93
CA LYS A 43 1.43 -18.67 -4.99
C LYS A 43 2.83 -19.23 -4.80
N ILE A 44 3.71 -18.47 -4.13
CA ILE A 44 5.12 -18.82 -3.94
C ILE A 44 5.29 -19.65 -2.67
N VAL A 45 4.62 -19.28 -1.58
CA VAL A 45 4.83 -19.90 -0.26
C VAL A 45 3.73 -20.93 0.00
N PRO A 46 4.06 -22.23 0.08
CA PRO A 46 3.07 -23.26 0.37
C PRO A 46 2.37 -23.01 1.70
N ARG A 47 1.04 -23.20 1.72
CA ARG A 47 0.18 -22.98 2.91
C ARG A 47 0.14 -21.54 3.41
N PHE A 48 0.62 -20.58 2.63
CA PHE A 48 0.41 -19.16 2.92
C PHE A 48 -0.98 -18.75 2.39
N ASP A 49 -1.93 -18.63 3.32
CA ASP A 49 -3.29 -18.19 3.03
C ASP A 49 -3.62 -17.01 3.95
N VAL A 50 -3.46 -15.81 3.41
CA VAL A 50 -3.76 -14.55 4.10
C VAL A 50 -4.78 -13.81 3.25
N ASP A 51 -5.92 -13.51 3.86
CA ASP A 51 -6.99 -12.78 3.19
C ASP A 51 -6.55 -11.31 2.90
N PRO A 52 -6.52 -10.87 1.64
CA PRO A 52 -6.20 -9.49 1.30
C PRO A 52 -7.37 -8.52 1.51
N GLN A 53 -8.60 -9.00 1.77
CA GLN A 53 -9.79 -8.14 1.89
C GLN A 53 -9.66 -7.03 2.93
N PRO A 54 -9.10 -7.24 4.14
CA PRO A 54 -8.96 -6.15 5.13
C PRO A 54 -8.14 -4.97 4.60
N LEU A 55 -7.07 -5.22 3.84
CA LEU A 55 -6.26 -4.17 3.23
C LEU A 55 -7.02 -3.43 2.12
N ILE A 56 -7.82 -4.16 1.33
CA ILE A 56 -8.64 -3.56 0.28
C ILE A 56 -9.71 -2.63 0.89
N GLN A 57 -10.32 -3.05 1.99
CA GLN A 57 -11.31 -2.26 2.73
C GLN A 57 -10.67 -1.00 3.33
N GLU A 58 -9.50 -1.13 3.97
CA GLU A 58 -8.77 0.01 4.51
C GLU A 58 -8.39 1.02 3.41
N ALA A 59 -7.94 0.56 2.25
CA ALA A 59 -7.66 1.43 1.11
C ALA A 59 -8.91 2.23 0.67
N GLN A 60 -10.09 1.57 0.64
CA GLN A 60 -11.35 2.22 0.30
C GLN A 60 -11.73 3.28 1.35
N GLU A 61 -11.59 2.97 2.64
CA GLU A 61 -11.88 3.93 3.71
C GLU A 61 -10.99 5.18 3.63
N ILE A 62 -9.70 5.01 3.31
CA ILE A 62 -8.77 6.14 3.13
C ILE A 62 -9.24 7.01 1.96
N GLU A 63 -9.62 6.41 0.84
CA GLU A 63 -10.13 7.14 -0.33
C GLU A 63 -11.44 7.89 -0.03
N ASP A 64 -12.34 7.28 0.72
CA ASP A 64 -13.61 7.91 1.12
C ASP A 64 -13.38 9.09 2.08
N ARG A 65 -12.44 8.95 3.02
CA ARG A 65 -12.01 10.05 3.91
C ARG A 65 -11.38 11.20 3.12
N LEU A 66 -10.54 10.91 2.12
CA LEU A 66 -9.96 11.93 1.25
C LEU A 66 -11.02 12.64 0.41
N ARG A 67 -11.96 11.89 -0.16
CA ARG A 67 -13.07 12.43 -0.95
C ARG A 67 -13.98 13.33 -0.14
N SER A 68 -14.32 12.93 1.09
CA SER A 68 -15.17 13.74 1.98
C SER A 68 -14.47 15.04 2.40
N GLN A 69 -13.16 15.00 2.68
CA GLN A 69 -12.38 16.21 2.96
C GLN A 69 -12.32 17.15 1.76
N GLN A 70 -12.12 16.64 0.54
CA GLN A 70 -12.14 17.45 -0.69
C GLN A 70 -13.51 18.09 -0.93
N ALA A 71 -14.60 17.35 -0.72
CA ALA A 71 -15.96 17.88 -0.85
C ALA A 71 -16.26 18.97 0.20
N SER A 72 -15.65 18.88 1.39
CA SER A 72 -15.78 19.85 2.48
C SER A 72 -15.02 21.16 2.22
N GLN A 73 -14.03 21.15 1.33
CA GLN A 73 -13.17 22.29 1.01
C GLN A 73 -13.69 23.16 -0.15
N GLN A 74 -14.94 23.00 -0.58
CA GLN A 74 -15.53 23.92 -1.55
C GLN A 74 -15.50 25.36 -1.02
N PRO A 75 -15.07 26.35 -1.81
CA PRO A 75 -14.79 27.69 -1.33
C PRO A 75 -16.07 28.35 -0.81
N ILE A 76 -16.01 28.89 0.41
CA ILE A 76 -16.97 29.87 0.89
C ILE A 76 -16.87 31.06 -0.07
N ASN A 77 -17.81 31.17 -0.99
CA ASN A 77 -17.96 32.30 -1.89
C ASN A 77 -18.38 33.52 -1.05
N HIS A 78 -17.40 34.27 -0.55
CA HIS A 78 -17.64 35.53 0.14
C HIS A 78 -18.01 36.60 -0.90
N ASN A 79 -19.29 36.67 -1.26
CA ASN A 79 -19.84 37.85 -1.94
C ASN A 79 -19.87 39.02 -0.94
N ILE A 80 -18.81 39.84 -0.93
CA ILE A 80 -18.71 41.10 -0.15
C ILE A 80 -19.23 42.29 -0.98
N TYR A 81 -20.39 42.14 -1.60
CA TYR A 81 -21.14 43.29 -2.14
C TYR A 81 -22.63 43.04 -1.91
N GLY A 82 -23.16 43.73 -0.90
CA GLY A 82 -24.56 43.72 -0.47
C GLY A 82 -24.71 44.61 0.74
#